data_AF-A0A348VWZ2-F1
#
_entry.id   AF-A0A348VWZ2-F1
#
_cell.length_a   1.000
_cell.length_b   1.000
_cell.length_c   1.000
_cell.angle_alpha   90.00
_cell.angle_beta   90.00
_cell.angle_gamma   90.00
#
_symmetry.space_group_name_H-M   'P 1'
#
loop_
_entity.id
_entity.type
_entity.pdbx_description
1 polymer ?
#
loop_
_entity_poly.entity_id
_entity_poly.type
_entity_poly.pdbx_seq_one_letter_code
_entity_poly.pdbx_strand_id
1 'polypeptide(L)'
;MALAMHGAPFGSADWDFWVSSEDRAKVYKILGQSGLHGKHSKTESRPLDTFTDGEFFKVDVFFVKAFSNKKKSATIGFGDAYERAVIKKDPAGDFFVRVPLLEDLVTMLKVVENPRAQQIKHIEYIEALMDRKRKKQA
;
A
#
# COMPACT_ATOMS: atom_id res chain seq x y z
N MET A 1 -2.94 6.24 -2.66
CA MET A 1 -4.05 6.57 -1.72
C MET A 1 -3.64 6.72 -0.25
N ALA A 2 -2.76 5.89 0.31
CA ALA A 2 -2.41 5.92 1.75
C ALA A 2 -1.94 7.30 2.28
N LEU A 3 -1.23 8.09 1.47
CA LEU A 3 -0.82 9.45 1.85
C LEU A 3 -2.00 10.40 2.06
N ALA A 4 -3.03 10.31 1.22
CA ALA A 4 -4.24 11.10 1.38
C ALA A 4 -4.92 10.82 2.73
N MET A 5 -4.93 9.55 3.15
CA MET A 5 -5.46 9.13 4.46
C MET A 5 -4.62 9.62 5.66
N HIS A 6 -3.41 10.12 5.41
CA HIS A 6 -2.57 10.80 6.40
C HIS A 6 -2.74 12.32 6.41
N GLY A 7 -3.69 12.85 5.63
CA GLY A 7 -4.00 14.28 5.52
C GLY A 7 -3.16 15.02 4.48
N ALA A 8 -2.44 14.31 3.60
CA ALA A 8 -1.71 14.93 2.51
C ALA A 8 -2.64 15.24 1.31
N PRO A 9 -2.54 16.41 0.65
CA PRO A 9 -3.24 16.66 -0.61
C PRO A 9 -2.60 15.83 -1.72
N PHE A 10 -3.06 14.59 -1.88
CA PHE A 10 -2.50 13.62 -2.82
C PHE A 10 -3.60 12.98 -3.65
N GLY A 11 -3.51 13.10 -4.98
CA GLY A 11 -4.36 12.39 -5.94
C GLY A 11 -3.70 11.10 -6.43
N SER A 12 -4.49 10.05 -6.66
CA SER A 12 -4.03 8.78 -7.24
C SER A 12 -5.09 8.29 -8.20
N ALA A 13 -4.69 7.85 -9.40
CA ALA A 13 -5.58 7.17 -10.34
C ALA A 13 -5.79 5.69 -9.95
N ASP A 14 -4.81 5.11 -9.23
CA ASP A 14 -4.78 3.70 -8.88
C ASP A 14 -4.90 3.49 -7.37
N TRP A 15 -5.39 2.30 -7.00
CA TRP A 15 -5.45 1.82 -5.62
C TRP A 15 -4.44 0.71 -5.38
N ASP A 16 -3.57 0.90 -4.40
CA ASP A 16 -2.59 -0.10 -3.98
C ASP A 16 -3.03 -0.77 -2.67
N PHE A 17 -3.08 -2.10 -2.65
CA PHE A 17 -3.30 -2.90 -1.44
C PHE A 17 -2.12 -3.83 -1.18
N TRP A 18 -1.67 -3.87 0.08
CA TRP A 18 -0.79 -4.92 0.55
C TRP A 18 -1.62 -5.92 1.34
N VAL A 19 -1.62 -7.19 0.90
CA VAL A 19 -2.44 -8.26 1.48
C VAL A 19 -1.58 -9.47 1.77
N SER A 20 -1.94 -10.24 2.80
CA SER A 20 -1.32 -11.54 3.06
C SER A 20 -1.40 -12.42 1.80
N SER A 21 -0.30 -13.08 1.46
CA SER A 21 -0.26 -14.02 0.34
C SER A 21 -1.25 -15.18 0.49
N GLU A 22 -1.59 -15.54 1.73
CA GLU A 22 -2.53 -16.60 2.07
C GLU A 22 -3.98 -16.22 1.74
N ASP A 23 -4.28 -14.92 1.69
CA ASP A 23 -5.61 -14.40 1.37
C ASP A 23 -5.83 -14.21 -0.15
N ARG A 24 -4.91 -14.66 -1.01
CA ARG A 24 -5.02 -14.48 -2.48
C ARG A 24 -6.38 -14.93 -3.02
N ALA A 25 -6.81 -16.15 -2.72
CA ALA A 25 -8.07 -16.68 -3.22
C ALA A 25 -9.28 -15.84 -2.77
N LYS A 26 -9.23 -15.30 -1.55
CA LYS A 26 -10.25 -14.41 -1.00
C LYS A 26 -10.27 -13.07 -1.72
N VAL A 27 -9.11 -12.49 -2.04
CA VAL A 27 -9.01 -11.24 -2.81
C VAL A 27 -9.60 -11.42 -4.21
N TYR A 28 -9.24 -12.48 -4.95
CA TYR A 28 -9.81 -12.72 -6.28
C TYR A 28 -11.33 -12.88 -6.23
N LYS A 29 -11.85 -13.54 -5.19
CA LYS A 29 -13.30 -13.67 -5.00
C LYS A 29 -13.95 -12.30 -4.76
N ILE A 30 -13.43 -11.50 -3.83
CA ILE A 30 -14.00 -10.19 -3.47
C ILE A 30 -13.94 -9.23 -4.66
N LEU A 31 -12.77 -9.07 -5.28
CA LEU A 31 -12.60 -8.14 -6.40
C LEU A 31 -13.39 -8.61 -7.63
N GLY A 32 -13.48 -9.92 -7.86
CA GLY A 32 -14.35 -10.50 -8.90
C GLY A 32 -15.83 -10.24 -8.68
N GLN A 33 -16.32 -10.29 -7.43
CA GLN A 33 -17.69 -9.92 -7.09
C GLN A 33 -17.99 -8.44 -7.34
N SER A 34 -16.97 -7.60 -7.28
CA SER A 34 -17.06 -6.17 -7.63
C SER A 34 -16.88 -5.89 -9.14
N GLY A 35 -16.82 -6.93 -9.99
CA GLY A 35 -16.66 -6.78 -11.43
C GLY A 35 -15.22 -6.55 -11.91
N LEU A 36 -14.22 -6.73 -11.04
CA LEU A 36 -12.81 -6.57 -11.40
C LEU A 36 -12.18 -7.91 -11.79
N HIS A 37 -11.32 -7.88 -12.80
CA HIS A 37 -10.63 -9.05 -13.30
C HIS A 37 -9.12 -8.89 -13.08
N GLY A 38 -8.50 -9.91 -12.49
CA GLY A 38 -7.05 -9.97 -12.35
C GLY A 38 -6.37 -10.15 -13.71
N LYS A 39 -5.24 -9.47 -13.92
CA LYS A 39 -4.43 -9.59 -15.13
C LYS A 39 -3.85 -11.00 -15.29
N HIS A 40 -3.67 -11.72 -14.19
CA HIS A 40 -3.14 -13.08 -14.16
C HIS A 40 -4.16 -14.05 -13.55
N SER A 41 -3.93 -15.35 -13.73
CA SER A 41 -4.78 -16.37 -13.10
C SER A 41 -4.58 -16.39 -11.59
N LYS A 42 -5.67 -16.68 -10.85
CA LYS A 42 -5.65 -16.88 -9.38
C LYS A 42 -4.66 -17.94 -8.91
N THR A 43 -4.30 -18.88 -9.78
CA THR A 43 -3.36 -19.98 -9.48
C THR A 43 -1.91 -19.59 -9.68
N GLU A 44 -1.63 -18.46 -10.33
CA GLU A 44 -0.26 -17.97 -10.51
C GLU A 44 0.24 -17.32 -9.21
N SER A 45 1.38 -17.81 -8.70
CA SER A 45 2.03 -17.19 -7.55
C SER A 45 2.89 -16.01 -8.01
N ARG A 46 2.30 -14.81 -8.02
CA ARG A 46 3.00 -13.56 -8.38
C ARG A 46 3.03 -12.56 -7.24
N PRO A 47 4.15 -11.90 -6.95
CA PRO A 47 4.24 -10.95 -5.83
C PRO A 47 3.28 -9.76 -5.95
N LEU A 48 2.86 -9.43 -7.16
CA LEU A 48 1.91 -8.37 -7.49
C LEU A 48 0.93 -8.90 -8.53
N ASP A 49 -0.35 -8.58 -8.38
CA ASP A 49 -1.32 -8.66 -9.47
C ASP A 49 -2.12 -7.35 -9.59
N THR A 50 -2.56 -7.06 -10.80
CA THR A 50 -3.37 -5.89 -11.12
C THR A 50 -4.77 -6.34 -11.48
N PHE A 51 -5.78 -5.76 -10.83
CA PHE A 51 -7.19 -5.98 -11.11
C PHE A 51 -7.78 -4.75 -11.78
N THR A 52 -8.60 -4.94 -12.80
CA THR A 52 -9.22 -3.85 -13.58
C THR A 52 -10.63 -4.20 -14.01
N ASP A 53 -11.45 -3.17 -14.27
CA ASP A 53 -12.75 -3.27 -14.93
C ASP A 53 -12.64 -3.32 -16.47
N GLY A 54 -11.43 -3.17 -17.01
CA GLY A 54 -11.17 -3.09 -18.45
C GLY A 54 -11.25 -1.68 -19.04
N GLU A 55 -11.58 -0.68 -18.23
CA GLU A 55 -11.65 0.72 -18.63
C GLU A 55 -10.59 1.55 -17.89
N PHE A 56 -10.98 2.19 -16.80
CA PHE A 56 -10.15 3.18 -16.10
C PHE A 56 -9.86 2.80 -14.65
N PHE A 57 -10.59 1.84 -14.08
CA PHE A 57 -10.39 1.47 -12.69
C PHE A 57 -9.29 0.43 -12.57
N LYS A 58 -8.32 0.70 -11.68
CA LYS A 58 -7.16 -0.14 -11.45
C LYS A 58 -6.86 -0.31 -9.97
N VAL A 59 -6.66 -1.58 -9.59
CA VAL A 59 -6.25 -1.99 -8.24
C VAL A 59 -5.02 -2.87 -8.33
N ASP A 60 -3.90 -2.40 -7.79
CA ASP A 60 -2.68 -3.17 -7.64
C ASP A 60 -2.66 -3.86 -6.26
N VAL A 61 -2.51 -5.18 -6.24
CA VAL A 61 -2.49 -5.97 -5.00
C VAL A 61 -1.15 -6.69 -4.86
N PHE A 62 -0.40 -6.29 -3.84
CA PHE A 62 0.85 -6.90 -3.44
C PHE A 62 0.57 -8.07 -2.50
N PHE A 63 1.02 -9.27 -2.89
CA PHE A 63 0.90 -10.53 -2.14
C PHE A 63 2.27 -10.98 -1.61
N VAL A 64 3.08 -10.05 -1.11
CA VAL A 64 4.41 -10.33 -0.56
C VAL A 64 4.37 -10.40 0.97
N LYS A 65 5.19 -11.27 1.57
CA LYS A 65 5.32 -11.35 3.04
C LYS A 65 6.07 -10.16 3.63
N ALA A 66 6.99 -9.58 2.85
CA ALA A 66 7.79 -8.45 3.24
C ALA A 66 8.28 -7.68 2.00
N PHE A 67 8.56 -6.40 2.17
CA PHE A 67 9.40 -5.63 1.25
C PHE A 67 10.81 -5.57 1.82
N SER A 68 11.81 -5.91 1.01
CA SER A 68 13.22 -5.88 1.41
C SER A 68 14.12 -5.47 0.26
N ASN A 69 15.17 -4.69 0.52
CA ASN A 69 16.22 -4.46 -0.48
C ASN A 69 17.11 -5.70 -0.64
N LYS A 70 17.93 -5.80 -1.71
CA LYS A 70 18.73 -7.02 -1.96
C LYS A 70 19.72 -7.32 -0.83
N LYS A 71 20.24 -6.27 -0.18
CA LYS A 71 21.16 -6.37 0.96
C LYS A 71 20.46 -6.69 2.29
N LYS A 72 19.12 -6.76 2.32
CA LYS A 72 18.26 -6.89 3.51
C LYS A 72 18.51 -5.86 4.62
N SER A 73 19.19 -4.76 4.33
CA SER A 73 19.44 -3.69 5.30
C SER A 73 18.21 -2.82 5.59
N ALA A 74 17.22 -2.84 4.69
CA ALA A 74 15.89 -2.29 4.92
C ALA A 74 14.88 -3.39 4.62
N THR A 75 14.10 -3.77 5.63
CA THR A 75 13.04 -4.78 5.52
C THR A 75 11.81 -4.31 6.30
N ILE A 76 10.63 -4.53 5.73
CA ILE A 76 9.36 -4.35 6.42
C ILE A 76 8.45 -5.54 6.14
N GLY A 77 8.01 -6.21 7.21
CA GLY A 77 7.11 -7.36 7.17
C GLY A 77 5.64 -6.93 7.11
N PHE A 78 4.81 -7.72 6.43
CA PHE A 78 3.37 -7.48 6.34
C PHE A 78 2.71 -7.48 7.72
N GLY A 79 2.99 -8.50 8.54
CA GLY A 79 2.40 -8.62 9.89
C GLY A 79 2.71 -7.40 10.76
N ASP A 80 3.99 -7.06 10.86
CA ASP A 80 4.46 -5.89 11.62
C ASP A 80 3.78 -4.58 11.17
N ALA A 81 3.72 -4.34 9.86
CA ALA A 81 3.07 -3.15 9.30
C ALA A 81 1.56 -3.17 9.51
N TYR A 82 0.93 -4.33 9.41
CA TYR A 82 -0.51 -4.51 9.58
C TYR A 82 -0.95 -4.29 11.03
N GLU A 83 -0.17 -4.78 12.00
CA GLU A 83 -0.44 -4.60 13.43
C GLU A 83 -0.32 -3.14 13.87
N ARG A 84 0.68 -2.42 13.34
CA ARG A 84 0.90 -1.00 13.65
C ARG A 84 0.04 -0.04 12.81
N ALA A 85 -0.68 -0.56 11.81
CA ALA A 85 -1.46 0.25 10.90
C ALA A 85 -2.52 1.08 11.63
N VAL A 86 -2.73 2.32 11.17
CA VAL A 86 -3.79 3.18 11.69
C VAL A 86 -5.10 2.76 11.04
N ILE A 87 -6.13 2.52 11.86
CA ILE A 87 -7.48 2.28 11.38
C ILE A 87 -8.15 3.62 11.08
N LYS A 88 -8.60 3.80 9.85
CA LYS A 88 -9.45 4.91 9.43
C LYS A 88 -10.83 4.36 9.13
N LYS A 89 -11.84 4.85 9.85
CA LYS A 89 -13.24 4.50 9.64
C LYS A 89 -13.88 5.55 8.74
N ASP A 90 -14.85 5.13 7.94
CA ASP A 90 -15.75 6.07 7.29
C ASP A 90 -16.62 6.79 8.36
N PRO A 91 -17.27 7.93 8.03
CA PRO A 91 -18.08 8.67 8.98
C PRO A 91 -19.28 7.89 9.55
N ALA A 92 -19.87 6.96 8.79
CA ALA A 92 -20.99 6.15 9.27
C ALA A 92 -20.52 4.98 10.14
N GLY A 93 -19.25 4.56 9.99
CA GLY A 93 -18.65 3.46 10.74
C GLY A 93 -18.92 2.07 10.16
N ASP A 94 -19.55 2.01 8.98
CA ASP A 94 -19.86 0.79 8.24
C ASP A 94 -18.61 0.15 7.62
N PHE A 95 -17.56 0.95 7.41
CA PHE A 95 -16.35 0.53 6.74
C PHE A 95 -15.10 1.10 7.41
N PHE A 96 -14.01 0.35 7.32
CA PHE A 96 -12.72 0.82 7.76
C PHE A 96 -11.61 0.33 6.84
N VAL A 97 -10.54 1.11 6.78
CA VAL A 97 -9.28 0.75 6.14
C VAL A 97 -8.16 0.77 7.15
N ARG A 98 -7.24 -0.19 7.02
CA ARG A 98 -5.94 -0.13 7.67
C ARG A 98 -4.97 0.62 6.76
N VAL A 99 -4.39 1.68 7.29
CA VAL A 99 -3.45 2.54 6.58
C VAL A 99 -2.07 2.34 7.21
N PRO A 100 -1.05 1.93 6.44
CA PRO A 100 0.32 1.83 6.95
C PRO A 100 0.79 3.16 7.55
N LEU A 101 1.69 3.10 8.53
CA LEU A 101 2.32 4.30 9.10
C LEU A 101 3.17 5.02 8.04
N LEU A 102 3.45 6.30 8.26
CA LEU A 102 4.30 7.07 7.33
C LEU A 102 5.72 6.48 7.26
N GLU A 103 6.23 6.01 8.40
CA GLU A 103 7.51 5.32 8.54
C GLU A 103 7.55 4.03 7.71
N ASP A 104 6.45 3.26 7.74
CA ASP A 104 6.32 2.02 6.97
C ASP A 104 6.29 2.34 5.47
N LEU A 105 5.54 3.36 5.03
CA LEU A 105 5.48 3.80 3.63
C LEU A 105 6.85 4.26 3.10
N VAL A 106 7.60 5.04 3.90
CA VAL A 106 8.96 5.46 3.53
C VAL A 106 9.88 4.27 3.43
N THR A 107 9.79 3.32 4.36
CA THR A 107 10.60 2.10 4.33
C THR A 107 10.33 1.31 3.05
N MET A 108 9.06 1.12 2.66
CA MET A 108 8.69 0.47 1.40
C MET A 108 9.28 1.16 0.16
N LEU A 109 9.35 2.49 0.15
CA LEU A 109 9.96 3.22 -0.97
C LEU A 109 11.48 3.09 -0.98
N LYS A 110 12.12 3.07 0.20
CA LYS A 110 13.56 2.95 0.37
C LYS A 110 14.11 1.55 0.09
N VAL A 111 13.26 0.51 0.03
CA VAL A 111 13.74 -0.83 -0.36
C VAL A 111 14.09 -0.94 -1.84
N VAL A 112 13.62 0.00 -2.67
CA VAL A 112 13.84 -0.01 -4.12
C VAL A 112 15.25 0.42 -4.45
N GLU A 113 16.02 -0.46 -5.08
CA GLU A 113 17.34 -0.11 -5.60
C GLU A 113 17.19 0.79 -6.83
N ASN A 114 17.90 1.92 -6.84
CA ASN A 114 17.82 2.96 -7.87
C ASN A 114 16.39 3.54 -8.01
N PRO A 115 15.87 4.23 -6.97
CA PRO A 115 14.53 4.80 -7.00
C PRO A 115 14.40 5.82 -8.13
N ARG A 116 13.24 5.81 -8.79
CA ARG A 116 12.89 6.83 -9.79
C ARG A 116 12.78 8.21 -9.13
N ALA A 117 12.96 9.27 -9.91
CA ALA A 117 12.83 10.65 -9.41
C ALA A 117 11.51 10.91 -8.66
N GLN A 118 10.40 10.32 -9.11
CA GLN A 118 9.12 10.41 -8.43
C GLN A 118 9.11 9.72 -7.05
N GLN A 119 9.78 8.57 -6.92
CA GLN A 119 9.90 7.86 -5.64
C GLN A 119 10.76 8.66 -4.66
N ILE A 120 11.85 9.28 -5.14
CA ILE A 120 12.68 10.19 -4.32
C ILE A 120 11.83 11.34 -3.78
N LYS A 121 11.08 12.03 -4.65
CA LYS A 121 10.16 13.10 -4.26
C LYS A 121 9.11 12.64 -3.24
N HIS A 122 8.58 11.43 -3.39
CA HIS A 122 7.63 10.87 -2.41
C HIS A 122 8.30 10.60 -1.06
N ILE A 123 9.52 10.06 -1.04
CA ILE A 123 10.28 9.85 0.20
C ILE A 123 10.48 11.18 0.93
N GLU A 124 11.03 12.18 0.24
CA GLU A 124 11.27 13.53 0.79
C GLU A 124 10.00 14.16 1.34
N TYR A 125 8.89 14.02 0.60
CA TYR A 125 7.60 14.56 1.01
C TYR A 125 7.09 13.90 2.29
N ILE A 126 7.18 12.58 2.39
CA ILE A 126 6.70 11.85 3.58
C ILE A 126 7.58 12.20 4.79
N GLU A 127 8.89 12.29 4.62
CA GLU A 127 9.81 12.70 5.68
C GLU A 127 9.49 14.11 6.21
N ALA A 128 9.27 15.07 5.31
CA ALA A 128 8.83 16.42 5.70
C ALA A 128 7.46 16.40 6.42
N LEU A 129 6.54 15.53 6.02
CA LEU A 129 5.24 15.38 6.69
C LEU A 129 5.39 14.81 8.11
N MET A 130 6.25 13.81 8.29
CA MET A 130 6.56 13.23 9.61
C MET A 130 7.17 14.30 10.54
N ASP A 131 8.13 15.08 10.06
CA ASP A 131 8.77 16.14 10.84
C ASP A 131 7.78 17.23 11.28
N ARG A 132 6.88 17.64 10.38
CA ARG A 132 5.80 18.58 10.73
C ARG A 132 4.87 18.02 11.79
N LYS A 133 4.53 16.73 11.74
CA LYS A 133 3.68 16.08 12.74
C LYS A 133 4.37 16.00 14.11
N ARG A 134 5.67 15.67 14.14
CA ARG A 134 6.48 15.65 15.38
C ARG A 134 6.53 17.02 16.05
N LYS A 135 6.77 18.09 15.29
CA LYS A 135 6.80 19.47 15.81
C LYS A 135 5.46 19.97 16.37
N LYS A 136 4.32 19.39 15.95
CA LYS A 136 3.00 19.75 16.49
C LYS A 136 2.65 19.00 17.77
N GLN A 137 3.41 17.96 18.12
CA GLN A 137 3.18 17.12 19.28
C GLN A 137 4.17 17.40 20.42
N ALA A 138 5.23 18.17 20.14
CA ALA A 138 6.19 18.69 21.11
C ALA A 138 5.76 20.08 21.59
#